data_AF-A0AAD4GJ62-F1
#
_entry.id   AF-A0AAD4GJ62-F1
#
_cell.length_a   1.000
_cell.length_b   1.000
_cell.length_c   1.000
_cell.angle_alpha   90.00
_cell.angle_beta   90.00
_cell.angle_gamma   90.00
#
_symmetry.space_group_name_H-M   'P 1'
#
loop_
_entity.id
_entity.type
_entity.pdbx_description
1 polymer ?
#
loop_
_entity_poly.entity_id
_entity_poly.type
_entity_poly.pdbx_seq_one_letter_code
_entity_poly.pdbx_strand_id
1 'polypeptide(L)'
;LIRRIKTLSSYINKDANVYALGKLLPTATWGIFQPQADRRNEMCDPATNDPIIIWTVGHVASSWFTKNGEPERQASLTVVPVSHSLAEQYTLLLAALSTPPLSASHIPLSLNGVRAIKWQSEKGSSEPILFDEVYDARDVFTNKKDMPHIAATELQKNDLVLLEGKITRYRTQDEDKKWTLLRVQMELLAVSLLSCAVLQDSRKPISGIREISGLRI
;
A
#
# COMPACT_ATOMS: atom_id res chain seq x y z
N LEU A 1 -8.40 -9.20 -17.76
CA LEU A 1 -7.45 -8.62 -16.79
C LEU A 1 -7.11 -7.14 -17.03
N ILE A 2 -6.53 -6.76 -18.19
CA ILE A 2 -6.06 -5.36 -18.44
C ILE A 2 -7.13 -4.29 -18.22
N ARG A 3 -8.36 -4.48 -18.72
CA ARG A 3 -9.49 -3.55 -18.51
C ARG A 3 -9.77 -3.33 -17.01
N ARG A 4 -9.69 -4.39 -16.22
CA ARG A 4 -9.91 -4.36 -14.77
C ARG A 4 -8.82 -3.59 -14.05
N ILE A 5 -7.54 -3.84 -14.40
CA ILE A 5 -6.40 -3.06 -13.89
C ILE A 5 -6.62 -1.58 -14.17
N LYS A 6 -6.92 -1.21 -15.43
CA LYS A 6 -7.17 0.19 -15.80
C LYS A 6 -8.31 0.83 -14.98
N THR A 7 -9.40 0.10 -14.78
CA THR A 7 -10.57 0.57 -14.02
C THR A 7 -10.22 0.81 -12.55
N LEU A 8 -9.51 -0.13 -11.91
CA LEU A 8 -9.11 0.00 -10.51
C LEU A 8 -8.04 1.09 -10.33
N SER A 9 -7.08 1.20 -11.25
CA SER A 9 -6.02 2.21 -11.22
C SER A 9 -6.50 3.65 -11.50
N SER A 10 -7.71 3.84 -12.02
CA SER A 10 -8.34 5.15 -12.22
C SER A 10 -9.56 5.37 -11.32
N TYR A 11 -9.82 4.47 -10.37
CA TYR A 11 -11.01 4.50 -9.53
C TYR A 11 -11.04 5.74 -8.64
N ILE A 12 -12.23 6.33 -8.53
CA ILE A 12 -12.56 7.43 -7.63
C ILE A 12 -13.99 7.21 -7.14
N ASN A 13 -14.19 7.25 -5.83
CA ASN A 13 -15.49 7.31 -5.20
C ASN A 13 -15.44 8.35 -4.07
N LYS A 14 -15.96 9.54 -4.37
CA LYS A 14 -15.92 10.69 -3.46
C LYS A 14 -16.79 10.46 -2.23
N ASP A 15 -17.95 9.84 -2.41
CA ASP A 15 -18.89 9.60 -1.32
C ASP A 15 -18.31 8.65 -0.25
N ALA A 16 -17.47 7.71 -0.68
CA ALA A 16 -16.77 6.79 0.21
C ALA A 16 -15.33 7.22 0.58
N ASN A 17 -14.86 8.37 0.10
CA ASN A 17 -13.48 8.83 0.22
C ASN A 17 -12.42 7.80 -0.23
N VAL A 18 -12.71 7.08 -1.32
CA VAL A 18 -11.82 6.07 -1.90
C VAL A 18 -11.23 6.60 -3.21
N TYR A 19 -9.90 6.59 -3.30
CA TYR A 19 -9.17 7.08 -4.47
C TYR A 19 -8.07 6.12 -4.86
N ALA A 20 -7.89 5.87 -6.16
CA ALA A 20 -6.65 5.30 -6.65
C ALA A 20 -5.48 6.24 -6.30
N LEU A 21 -4.31 5.68 -5.99
CA LEU A 21 -3.13 6.44 -5.55
C LEU A 21 -2.76 7.60 -6.51
N GLY A 22 -2.86 7.38 -7.82
CA GLY A 22 -2.59 8.40 -8.84
C GLY A 22 -3.69 9.46 -8.99
N LYS A 23 -4.76 9.36 -8.18
CA LYS A 23 -5.92 10.24 -8.14
C LYS A 23 -6.14 10.82 -6.74
N LEU A 24 -5.15 10.71 -5.86
CA LEU A 24 -5.22 11.29 -4.52
C LEU A 24 -5.51 12.79 -4.61
N LEU A 25 -6.39 13.27 -3.72
CA LEU A 25 -6.79 14.67 -3.68
C LEU A 25 -5.57 15.56 -3.33
N PRO A 26 -5.19 16.53 -4.18
CA PRO A 26 -4.13 17.48 -3.83
C PRO A 26 -4.45 18.34 -2.60
N THR A 27 -5.74 18.45 -2.26
CA THR A 27 -6.27 19.20 -1.12
C THR A 27 -6.37 18.37 0.15
N ALA A 28 -5.97 17.09 0.14
CA ALA A 28 -6.00 16.24 1.33
C ALA A 28 -5.15 16.87 2.45
N THR A 29 -5.67 16.84 3.68
CA THR A 29 -4.98 17.38 4.85
C THR A 29 -4.93 16.37 5.98
N TRP A 30 -4.02 16.56 6.93
CA TRP A 30 -4.11 15.83 8.18
C TRP A 30 -5.45 16.08 8.87
N GLY A 31 -6.06 15.04 9.39
CA GLY A 31 -7.31 15.15 10.12
C GLY A 31 -7.16 15.97 11.39
N ILE A 32 -8.31 16.31 11.98
CA ILE A 32 -8.40 17.02 13.25
C ILE A 32 -8.87 16.10 14.37
N PHE A 33 -8.63 16.53 15.61
CA PHE A 33 -9.17 15.85 16.78
C PHE A 33 -10.66 16.12 16.88
N GLN A 34 -11.45 15.05 16.93
CA GLN A 34 -12.84 15.10 17.38
C GLN A 34 -12.99 14.14 18.57
N PRO A 35 -13.77 14.49 19.61
CA PRO A 35 -13.90 13.65 20.81
C PRO A 35 -14.26 12.19 20.54
N GLN A 36 -15.04 11.93 19.47
CA GLN A 36 -15.48 10.59 19.08
C GLN A 36 -14.50 9.88 18.13
N ALA A 37 -13.60 10.62 17.47
CA ALA A 37 -12.67 10.07 16.48
C ALA A 37 -11.41 10.96 16.37
N ASP A 38 -10.30 10.50 16.96
CA ASP A 38 -9.02 11.18 16.82
C ASP A 38 -8.35 10.81 15.49
N ARG A 39 -8.47 11.69 14.50
CA ARG A 39 -7.92 11.51 13.14
C ARG A 39 -6.68 12.35 12.88
N ARG A 40 -6.06 12.93 13.92
CA ARG A 40 -4.88 13.81 13.78
C ARG A 40 -3.70 13.16 13.08
N ASN A 41 -3.65 11.84 13.05
CA ASN A 41 -2.58 11.06 12.47
C ASN A 41 -2.94 10.45 11.12
N GLU A 42 -4.09 10.81 10.55
CA GLU A 42 -4.61 10.23 9.30
C GLU A 42 -4.79 11.32 8.25
N MET A 43 -4.49 10.98 7.00
CA MET A 43 -4.81 11.86 5.86
C MET A 43 -6.31 11.80 5.59
N CYS A 44 -6.96 12.96 5.55
CA CYS A 44 -8.41 13.10 5.48
C CYS A 44 -8.85 14.04 4.36
N ASP A 45 -10.11 13.93 3.97
CA ASP A 45 -10.80 14.96 3.20
C ASP A 45 -10.95 16.21 4.08
N PRO A 46 -10.50 17.40 3.64
CA PRO A 46 -10.57 18.62 4.44
C PRO A 46 -12.00 19.10 4.72
N ALA A 47 -12.98 18.74 3.87
CA ALA A 47 -14.36 19.18 4.01
C ALA A 47 -15.13 18.34 5.04
N THR A 48 -14.88 17.02 5.11
CA THR A 48 -15.62 16.11 5.99
C THR A 48 -14.80 15.61 7.19
N ASN A 49 -13.48 15.81 7.17
CA ASN A 49 -12.54 15.21 8.13
C ASN A 49 -12.54 13.67 8.10
N ASP A 50 -13.08 13.04 7.06
CA ASP A 50 -13.06 11.57 6.93
C ASP A 50 -11.75 11.07 6.32
N PRO A 51 -11.23 9.92 6.80
CA PRO A 51 -9.99 9.36 6.29
C PRO A 51 -10.11 8.98 4.83
N ILE A 52 -9.04 9.24 4.07
CA ILE A 52 -8.96 8.86 2.67
C ILE A 52 -8.42 7.43 2.56
N ILE A 53 -9.18 6.57 1.89
CA ILE A 53 -8.75 5.23 1.51
C ILE A 53 -8.08 5.31 0.14
N ILE A 54 -6.88 4.74 0.07
CA ILE A 54 -6.03 4.75 -1.11
C ILE A 54 -5.94 3.35 -1.67
N TRP A 55 -6.24 3.24 -2.96
CA TRP A 55 -6.15 2.02 -3.76
C TRP A 55 -4.87 2.01 -4.59
N THR A 56 -4.12 0.92 -4.49
CA THR A 56 -2.91 0.70 -5.30
C THR A 56 -2.98 -0.67 -5.96
N VAL A 57 -3.01 -0.70 -7.29
CA VAL A 57 -2.91 -1.95 -8.07
C VAL A 57 -1.44 -2.20 -8.38
N GLY A 58 -0.93 -3.38 -8.02
CA GLY A 58 0.48 -3.69 -8.20
C GLY A 58 0.82 -5.16 -7.98
N HIS A 59 2.06 -5.52 -8.29
CA HIS A 59 2.59 -6.84 -8.02
C HIS A 59 3.20 -6.90 -6.63
N VAL A 60 2.95 -7.97 -5.88
CA VAL A 60 3.59 -8.20 -4.58
C VAL A 60 5.10 -8.34 -4.79
N ALA A 61 5.90 -7.42 -4.22
CA ALA A 61 7.34 -7.58 -4.17
C ALA A 61 7.76 -8.48 -3.01
N SER A 62 7.04 -8.35 -1.89
CA SER A 62 7.38 -9.00 -0.63
C SER A 62 6.25 -8.85 0.38
N SER A 63 6.04 -9.90 1.19
CA SER A 63 5.05 -9.99 2.25
C SER A 63 5.70 -10.51 3.54
N TRP A 64 5.33 -9.93 4.67
CA TRP A 64 5.74 -10.37 6.01
C TRP A 64 4.51 -10.31 6.90
N PHE A 65 3.85 -11.45 7.07
CA PHE A 65 2.69 -11.60 7.97
C PHE A 65 3.02 -12.49 9.16
N THR A 66 3.90 -13.48 8.96
CA THR A 66 4.33 -14.43 9.97
C THR A 66 5.85 -14.53 10.04
N LYS A 67 6.36 -14.99 11.18
CA LYS A 67 7.75 -15.38 11.40
C LYS A 67 7.77 -16.65 12.24
N ASN A 68 8.42 -17.69 11.72
CA ASN A 68 8.46 -19.02 12.35
C ASN A 68 7.07 -19.64 12.60
N GLY A 69 6.11 -19.38 11.71
CA GLY A 69 4.73 -19.88 11.84
C GLY A 69 3.80 -19.00 12.68
N GLU A 70 4.35 -18.09 13.47
CA GLU A 70 3.58 -17.19 14.34
C GLU A 70 3.33 -15.83 13.67
N PRO A 71 2.22 -15.14 13.99
CA PRO A 71 1.98 -13.77 13.53
C PRO A 71 3.11 -12.83 13.93
N GLU A 72 3.64 -12.09 12.96
CA GLU A 72 4.67 -11.07 13.22
C GLU A 72 4.07 -9.88 13.98
N ARG A 73 4.87 -9.03 14.64
CA ARG A 73 4.33 -7.83 15.31
C ARG A 73 3.64 -6.86 14.33
N GLN A 74 4.17 -6.79 13.11
CA GLN A 74 3.63 -5.95 12.04
C GLN A 74 3.43 -6.80 10.78
N ALA A 75 2.20 -6.81 10.28
CA ALA A 75 1.93 -7.18 8.92
C ALA A 75 2.55 -6.12 7.99
N SER A 76 3.30 -6.55 6.99
CA SER A 76 3.93 -5.67 6.01
C SER A 76 3.75 -6.26 4.63
N LEU A 77 3.24 -5.44 3.70
CA LEU A 77 3.14 -5.78 2.29
C LEU A 77 3.78 -4.66 1.46
N THR A 78 4.67 -5.03 0.55
CA THR A 78 5.21 -4.11 -0.45
C THR A 78 4.70 -4.52 -1.82
N VAL A 79 4.04 -3.59 -2.51
CA VAL A 79 3.57 -3.77 -3.88
C VAL A 79 4.34 -2.86 -4.84
N VAL A 80 4.77 -3.38 -5.98
CA VAL A 80 5.27 -2.58 -7.10
C VAL A 80 4.06 -2.17 -7.93
N PRO A 81 3.65 -0.89 -7.95
CA PRO A 81 2.51 -0.48 -8.74
C PRO A 81 2.72 -0.79 -10.22
N VAL A 82 1.61 -1.03 -10.94
CA VAL A 82 1.66 -1.27 -12.40
C VAL A 82 2.29 -0.12 -13.20
N SER A 83 2.38 1.08 -12.60
CA SER A 83 3.03 2.26 -13.14
C SER A 83 4.25 2.62 -12.28
N HIS A 84 5.45 2.60 -12.86
CA HIS A 84 6.70 2.91 -12.15
C HIS A 84 6.70 4.32 -11.56
N SER A 85 6.24 5.31 -12.34
CA SER A 85 6.15 6.70 -11.89
C SER A 85 5.27 6.87 -10.65
N LEU A 86 4.34 5.94 -10.40
CA LEU A 86 3.47 6.00 -9.23
C LEU A 86 4.21 5.65 -7.93
N ALA A 87 5.18 4.74 -7.98
CA ALA A 87 6.02 4.43 -6.82
C ALA A 87 6.90 5.62 -6.42
N GLU A 88 7.48 6.30 -7.42
CA GLU A 88 8.28 7.51 -7.22
C GLU A 88 7.42 8.64 -6.62
N GLN A 89 6.24 8.90 -7.20
CA GLN A 89 5.31 9.90 -6.70
C GLN A 89 4.85 9.62 -5.27
N TYR A 90 4.54 8.36 -4.95
CA TYR A 90 4.20 7.95 -3.59
C TYR A 90 5.34 8.23 -2.61
N THR A 91 6.56 7.86 -2.99
CA THR A 91 7.74 8.07 -2.15
C THR A 91 7.99 9.57 -1.89
N LEU A 92 7.90 10.40 -2.93
CA LEU A 92 8.00 11.85 -2.81
C LEU A 92 6.89 12.45 -1.94
N LEU A 93 5.67 11.92 -2.07
CA LEU A 93 4.53 12.32 -1.24
C LEU A 93 4.80 12.05 0.25
N LEU A 94 5.21 10.83 0.62
CA LEU A 94 5.52 10.50 2.02
C LEU A 94 6.65 11.39 2.59
N ALA A 95 7.67 11.66 1.76
CA ALA A 95 8.78 12.53 2.13
C ALA A 95 8.32 13.96 2.41
N ALA A 96 7.50 14.53 1.52
CA ALA A 96 6.95 15.88 1.65
C ALA A 96 6.01 16.02 2.86
N LEU A 97 5.25 14.96 3.17
CA LEU A 97 4.29 14.95 4.28
C LEU A 97 4.94 14.71 5.65
N SER A 98 6.19 14.28 5.70
CA SER A 98 6.94 14.09 6.95
C SER A 98 7.28 15.44 7.61
N THR A 99 7.54 15.44 8.92
CA THR A 99 7.94 16.66 9.66
C THR A 99 9.21 16.41 10.48
N PRO A 100 10.32 17.10 10.20
CA PRO A 100 10.55 17.89 8.97
C PRO A 100 10.44 17.00 7.71
N PRO A 101 10.16 17.60 6.54
CA PRO A 101 10.16 16.86 5.28
C PRO A 101 11.49 16.14 5.06
N LEU A 102 11.44 14.94 4.49
CA LEU A 102 12.66 14.18 4.19
C LEU A 102 13.35 14.80 2.97
N SER A 103 14.65 15.05 3.07
CA SER A 103 15.45 15.46 1.91
C SER A 103 15.59 14.31 0.92
N ALA A 104 15.80 14.64 -0.36
CA ALA A 104 15.96 13.65 -1.43
C ALA A 104 17.08 12.62 -1.15
N SER A 105 18.12 13.00 -0.40
CA SER A 105 19.21 12.10 0.01
C SER A 105 18.78 11.02 1.02
N HIS A 106 17.70 11.25 1.77
CA HIS A 106 17.16 10.30 2.74
C HIS A 106 16.01 9.47 2.19
N ILE A 107 15.61 9.73 0.94
CA ILE A 107 14.63 8.93 0.24
C ILE A 107 15.38 7.71 -0.32
N PRO A 108 15.08 6.48 0.14
CA PRO A 108 15.62 5.30 -0.50
C PRO A 108 15.00 5.20 -1.89
N LEU A 109 15.67 5.75 -2.90
CA LEU A 109 15.27 5.66 -4.32
C LEU A 109 15.18 4.21 -4.81
N SER A 110 15.68 3.25 -4.02
CA SER A 110 15.56 1.81 -4.25
C SER A 110 14.18 1.22 -3.93
N LEU A 111 13.27 1.99 -3.30
CA LEU A 111 11.91 1.55 -3.04
C LEU A 111 11.02 1.80 -4.25
N ASN A 112 11.13 0.94 -5.27
CA ASN A 112 10.21 0.92 -6.42
C ASN A 112 8.81 0.39 -6.05
N GLY A 113 8.34 0.62 -4.82
CA GLY A 113 7.12 0.02 -4.31
C GLY A 113 6.43 0.84 -3.22
N VAL A 114 5.14 0.57 -3.09
CA VAL A 114 4.27 1.07 -2.03
C VAL A 114 4.30 0.04 -0.91
N ARG A 115 4.95 0.40 0.20
CA ARG A 115 4.93 -0.38 1.43
C ARG A 115 3.77 0.07 2.32
N ALA A 116 2.92 -0.89 2.69
CA ALA A 116 1.85 -0.71 3.66
C ALA A 116 2.08 -1.64 4.86
N ILE A 117 1.78 -1.15 6.07
CA ILE A 117 1.98 -1.89 7.32
C ILE A 117 0.77 -1.83 8.25
N LYS A 118 0.55 -2.86 9.04
CA LYS A 118 -0.45 -2.85 10.13
C LYS A 118 0.12 -3.55 11.34
N TRP A 119 -0.05 -2.95 12.52
CA TRP A 119 0.25 -3.63 13.78
C TRP A 119 -0.76 -4.77 13.96
N GLN A 120 -0.25 -5.97 14.23
CA GLN A 120 -1.07 -7.18 14.40
C GLN A 120 -1.51 -7.37 15.85
N SER A 121 -0.86 -6.71 16.81
CA SER A 121 -1.30 -6.65 18.20
C SER A 121 -2.33 -5.53 18.41
N GLU A 122 -3.43 -5.84 19.11
CA GLU A 122 -4.32 -4.80 19.61
C GLU A 122 -3.61 -3.89 20.63
N LYS A 123 -4.09 -2.65 20.77
CA LYS A 123 -3.52 -1.70 21.72
C LYS A 123 -3.71 -2.21 23.15
N GLY A 124 -2.62 -2.69 23.76
CA GLY A 124 -2.61 -3.26 25.11
C GLY A 124 -2.61 -4.78 25.15
N SER A 125 -2.72 -5.46 24.01
CA SER A 125 -2.48 -6.90 23.90
C SER A 125 -1.00 -7.16 23.57
N SER A 126 -0.43 -8.20 24.18
CA SER A 126 0.91 -8.69 23.84
C SER A 126 0.91 -9.68 22.68
N GLU A 127 -0.25 -10.29 22.38
CA GLU A 127 -0.36 -11.36 21.39
C GLU A 127 -0.80 -10.78 20.03
N PRO A 128 0.03 -10.91 18.98
CA PRO A 128 -0.35 -10.47 17.65
C PRO A 128 -1.35 -11.43 17.01
N ILE A 129 -2.41 -10.88 16.41
CA ILE A 129 -3.41 -11.61 15.63
C ILE A 129 -3.02 -11.53 14.16
N LEU A 130 -3.02 -12.67 13.46
CA LEU A 130 -2.70 -12.70 12.04
C LEU A 130 -3.66 -11.81 11.24
N PHE A 131 -3.10 -11.00 10.35
CA PHE A 131 -3.84 -10.19 9.40
C PHE A 131 -4.68 -11.08 8.48
N ASP A 132 -5.99 -10.85 8.46
CA ASP A 132 -7.01 -11.69 7.83
C ASP A 132 -7.89 -10.95 6.81
N GLU A 133 -7.66 -9.66 6.62
CA GLU A 133 -8.30 -8.79 5.62
C GLU A 133 -7.71 -9.02 4.21
N VAL A 134 -7.65 -10.29 3.80
CA VAL A 134 -7.15 -10.73 2.50
C VAL A 134 -8.26 -11.48 1.77
N TYR A 135 -8.56 -11.01 0.56
CA TYR A 135 -9.72 -11.44 -0.22
C TYR A 135 -9.31 -12.04 -1.56
N ASP A 136 -10.02 -13.07 -1.98
CA ASP A 136 -9.96 -13.55 -3.35
C ASP A 136 -10.89 -12.72 -4.21
N ALA A 137 -10.29 -11.93 -5.10
CA ALA A 137 -11.02 -11.19 -6.10
C ALA A 137 -10.70 -11.69 -7.51
N ARG A 138 -10.10 -12.87 -7.73
CA ARG A 138 -9.61 -13.28 -9.07
C ARG A 138 -10.72 -13.24 -10.13
N ASP A 139 -11.92 -13.67 -9.76
CA ASP A 139 -13.10 -13.63 -10.64
C ASP A 139 -13.71 -12.22 -10.70
N VAL A 140 -14.19 -11.71 -9.55
CA VAL A 140 -14.89 -10.43 -9.44
C VAL A 140 -14.44 -9.68 -8.19
N PHE A 141 -14.20 -8.37 -8.33
CA PHE A 141 -14.04 -7.48 -7.19
C PHE A 141 -15.41 -6.91 -6.82
N THR A 142 -15.88 -7.18 -5.60
CA THR A 142 -17.20 -6.78 -5.12
C THR A 142 -17.10 -6.30 -3.66
N ASN A 143 -18.24 -6.18 -2.96
CA ASN A 143 -18.27 -5.91 -1.53
C ASN A 143 -17.46 -6.97 -0.78
N LYS A 144 -16.59 -6.53 0.14
CA LYS A 144 -15.71 -7.40 0.94
C LYS A 144 -16.46 -8.50 1.69
N LYS A 145 -17.69 -8.23 2.14
CA LYS A 145 -18.52 -9.22 2.86
C LYS A 145 -18.91 -10.42 1.99
N ASP A 146 -18.95 -10.22 0.68
CA ASP A 146 -19.34 -11.24 -0.29
C ASP A 146 -18.12 -11.88 -0.98
N MET A 147 -16.91 -11.37 -0.73
CA MET A 147 -15.68 -11.91 -1.29
C MET A 147 -15.14 -13.03 -0.41
N PRO A 148 -14.73 -14.19 -0.99
CA PRO A 148 -14.05 -15.22 -0.23
C PRO A 148 -12.77 -14.68 0.41
N HIS A 149 -12.50 -15.08 1.65
CA HIS A 149 -11.22 -14.82 2.29
C HIS A 149 -10.17 -15.85 1.86
N ILE A 150 -8.91 -15.42 1.77
CA ILE A 150 -7.75 -16.29 1.63
C ILE A 150 -6.77 -15.99 2.76
N ALA A 151 -5.92 -16.95 3.13
CA ALA A 151 -4.95 -16.68 4.18
C ALA A 151 -3.89 -15.69 3.69
N ALA A 152 -3.43 -14.77 4.55
CA ALA A 152 -2.39 -13.82 4.17
C ALA A 152 -1.06 -14.50 3.77
N THR A 153 -0.80 -15.70 4.29
CA THR A 153 0.33 -16.56 3.94
C THR A 153 0.24 -17.15 2.53
N GLU A 154 -0.94 -17.12 1.88
CA GLU A 154 -1.12 -17.55 0.50
C GLU A 154 -0.69 -16.49 -0.52
N LEU A 155 -0.49 -15.22 -0.10
CA LEU A 155 0.01 -14.17 -0.99
C LEU A 155 1.49 -14.41 -1.34
N GLN A 156 1.75 -14.57 -2.63
CA GLN A 156 3.08 -14.86 -3.16
C GLN A 156 3.71 -13.65 -3.85
N LYS A 157 5.04 -13.66 -3.95
CA LYS A 157 5.77 -12.71 -4.77
C LYS A 157 5.27 -12.78 -6.22
N ASN A 158 5.11 -11.62 -6.84
CA ASN A 158 4.56 -11.36 -8.17
C ASN A 158 3.04 -11.56 -8.33
N ASP A 159 2.30 -11.92 -7.29
CA ASP A 159 0.84 -11.86 -7.32
C ASP A 159 0.38 -10.45 -7.65
N LEU A 160 -0.60 -10.33 -8.54
CA LEU A 160 -1.23 -9.05 -8.84
C LEU A 160 -2.34 -8.82 -7.83
N VAL A 161 -2.24 -7.73 -7.06
CA VAL A 161 -3.18 -7.40 -5.99
C VAL A 161 -3.72 -5.98 -6.12
N LEU A 162 -4.88 -5.74 -5.53
CA LEU A 162 -5.33 -4.41 -5.10
C LEU A 162 -4.99 -4.27 -3.62
N LEU A 163 -4.10 -3.34 -3.31
CA LEU A 163 -3.78 -2.91 -1.95
C LEU A 163 -4.68 -1.74 -1.56
N GLU A 164 -5.35 -1.87 -0.42
CA GLU A 164 -6.07 -0.79 0.24
C GLU A 164 -5.31 -0.33 1.48
N GLY A 165 -5.14 0.98 1.59
CA GLY A 165 -4.47 1.56 2.75
C GLY A 165 -4.90 2.99 3.02
N LYS A 166 -4.44 3.54 4.13
CA LYS A 166 -4.60 4.97 4.47
C LYS A 166 -3.22 5.57 4.75
N ILE A 167 -3.00 6.83 4.39
CA ILE A 167 -1.76 7.52 4.76
C ILE A 167 -1.87 7.94 6.23
N THR A 168 -0.91 7.51 7.05
CA THR A 168 -0.84 7.86 8.46
C THR A 168 0.51 8.43 8.82
N ARG A 169 0.55 9.22 9.89
CA ARG A 169 1.78 9.72 10.49
C ARG A 169 1.99 9.20 11.91
N TYR A 170 3.24 8.99 12.27
CA TYR A 170 3.64 8.52 13.58
C TYR A 170 4.86 9.27 14.07
N ARG A 171 5.03 9.33 15.39
CA ARG A 171 6.22 9.92 16.00
C ARG A 171 7.38 8.94 15.94
N THR A 172 8.57 9.47 15.69
CA THR A 172 9.83 8.75 15.83
C THR A 172 10.86 9.60 16.57
N GLN A 173 11.95 8.98 17.00
CA GLN A 173 13.02 9.63 17.73
C GLN A 173 13.99 10.34 16.78
N ASP A 174 14.41 11.55 17.15
CA ASP A 174 15.55 12.23 16.53
C ASP A 174 16.89 11.67 17.05
N GLU A 175 18.00 12.25 16.59
CA GLU A 175 19.36 11.87 16.98
C GLU A 175 19.60 12.01 18.50
N ASP A 176 18.88 12.93 19.16
CA ASP A 176 18.88 13.14 20.60
C ASP A 176 17.95 12.18 21.37
N LYS A 177 17.34 11.20 20.67
CA LYS A 177 16.33 10.27 21.20
C LYS A 177 15.03 10.93 21.66
N LYS A 178 14.74 12.16 21.21
CA LYS A 178 13.49 12.87 21.52
C LYS A 178 12.43 12.54 20.48
N TRP A 179 11.17 12.37 20.91
CA TRP A 179 10.03 12.03 20.04
C TRP A 179 9.47 13.24 19.29
N THR A 180 10.33 13.92 18.52
CA THR A 180 10.05 15.20 17.86
C THR A 180 9.71 15.04 16.37
N LEU A 181 10.16 13.95 15.75
CA LEU A 181 9.98 13.70 14.31
C LEU A 181 8.63 13.08 14.02
N LEU A 182 7.94 13.53 12.97
CA LEU A 182 6.79 12.86 12.39
C LEU A 182 7.20 12.23 11.06
N ARG A 183 6.91 10.93 10.92
CA ARG A 183 7.12 10.18 9.68
C ARG A 183 5.80 9.67 9.17
N VAL A 184 5.75 9.47 7.86
CA VAL A 184 4.53 9.12 7.15
C VAL A 184 4.71 7.76 6.50
N GLN A 185 3.64 6.97 6.54
CA GLN A 185 3.59 5.64 5.96
C GLN A 185 2.17 5.36 5.45
N MET A 186 2.01 4.26 4.72
CA MET A 186 0.68 3.70 4.47
C MET A 186 0.37 2.64 5.52
N GLU A 187 -0.77 2.79 6.18
CA GLU A 187 -1.35 1.73 7.00
C GLU A 187 -2.11 0.77 6.10
N LEU A 188 -1.84 -0.53 6.25
CA LEU A 188 -2.48 -1.62 5.50
C LEU A 188 -3.90 -1.85 6.02
N LEU A 189 -4.90 -1.76 5.14
CA LEU A 189 -6.30 -2.01 5.49
C LEU A 189 -6.78 -3.36 4.98
N ALA A 190 -6.61 -3.62 3.68
CA ALA A 190 -7.03 -4.85 3.03
C ALA A 190 -6.18 -5.15 1.79
N VAL A 191 -6.18 -6.41 1.37
CA VAL A 191 -5.53 -6.87 0.13
C VAL A 191 -6.51 -7.73 -0.64
N SER A 192 -6.67 -7.48 -1.94
CA SER A 192 -7.50 -8.33 -2.80
C SER A 192 -6.66 -8.92 -3.93
N LEU A 193 -6.58 -10.25 -3.99
CA LEU A 193 -5.87 -10.99 -5.03
C LEU A 193 -6.61 -10.87 -6.36
N LEU A 194 -5.98 -10.30 -7.37
CA LEU A 194 -6.56 -10.08 -8.71
C LEU A 194 -6.11 -11.15 -9.71
N SER A 195 -4.89 -11.67 -9.54
CA SER A 195 -4.32 -12.77 -10.33
C SER A 195 -3.12 -13.35 -9.59
N CYS A 196 -3.01 -14.66 -9.56
CA CYS A 196 -1.81 -15.33 -9.06
C CYS A 196 -0.60 -15.05 -9.96
N ALA A 197 0.59 -15.10 -9.39
CA ALA A 197 1.83 -15.16 -10.14
C ALA A 197 1.80 -16.38 -11.07
N VAL A 198 2.01 -16.16 -12.36
CA VAL A 198 2.27 -17.28 -13.27
C VAL A 198 3.64 -17.83 -12.86
N LEU A 199 3.71 -19.11 -12.50
CA LEU A 199 4.97 -19.81 -12.33
C LEU A 199 5.77 -19.61 -13.62
N GLN A 200 6.76 -18.71 -13.58
CA GLN A 200 7.77 -18.69 -14.63
C GLN A 200 8.55 -19.98 -14.47
N ASP A 201 8.24 -20.96 -15.33
CA ASP A 201 8.98 -22.20 -15.41
C ASP A 201 10.45 -21.84 -15.62
N SER A 202 11.27 -22.05 -14.60
CA SER A 202 12.68 -21.65 -14.53
C SER A 202 13.58 -22.47 -15.46
N ARG A 203 13.00 -23.11 -16.49
CA ARG A 203 13.65 -24.01 -17.46
C ARG A 203 13.82 -23.42 -18.85
N LYS A 204 13.70 -22.11 -19.04
CA LYS A 204 14.19 -21.47 -20.26
C LYS A 204 15.23 -20.42 -19.93
N PRO A 205 16.53 -20.67 -20.24
CA PRO A 205 17.49 -19.58 -20.25
C PRO A 205 16.99 -18.54 -21.24
N ILE A 206 17.02 -17.27 -20.82
CA ILE A 206 16.73 -16.13 -21.69
C ILE A 206 17.84 -16.07 -22.74
N SER A 207 17.66 -16.78 -23.84
CA SER A 207 18.42 -16.57 -25.06
C SER A 207 17.69 -15.53 -25.90
N GLY A 208 18.35 -14.39 -26.11
CA GLY A 208 17.96 -13.41 -27.12
C GLY A 208 17.28 -12.17 -26.56
N ILE A 209 18.10 -11.22 -26.10
CA ILE A 209 17.82 -9.80 -26.37
C ILE A 209 17.77 -9.68 -27.90
N ARG A 210 16.56 -9.59 -28.48
CA ARG A 210 16.39 -9.01 -29.81
C ARG A 210 16.07 -7.54 -29.58
N GLU A 211 17.05 -6.69 -29.84
CA GLU A 211 16.81 -5.28 -30.15
C GLU A 211 15.67 -5.19 -31.17
N ILE A 212 14.60 -4.51 -30.81
CA ILE A 212 13.68 -3.96 -31.81
C ILE A 212 14.30 -2.64 -32.24
N SER A 213 15.24 -2.72 -33.17
CA SER A 213 15.69 -1.60 -33.96
C SER A 213 14.59 -1.29 -34.98
N GLY A 214 13.88 -0.16 -34.78
CA GLY A 214 12.95 0.34 -35.80
C GLY A 214 11.75 1.13 -35.31
N LEU A 215 11.98 2.26 -34.64
CA LEU A 215 11.00 3.36 -34.58
C LEU A 215 11.74 4.69 -34.71
N ARG A 216 11.99 5.06 -35.97
CA ARG A 216 12.08 6.46 -36.41
C ARG A 216 10.71 6.82 -36.98
N ILE A 217 9.99 7.70 -36.31
CA ILE A 217 9.53 9.05 -36.69
C ILE A 217 8.75 9.57 -35.49
#